data_AF-A0A0G1EXX9-F1
#
_entry.id   AF-A0A0G1EXX9-F1
#
_cell.length_a   1.000
_cell.length_b   1.000
_cell.length_c   1.000
_cell.angle_alpha   90.00
_cell.angle_beta   90.00
_cell.angle_gamma   90.00
#
_symmetry.space_group_name_H-M   'P 1'
#
loop_
_entity.id
_entity.type
_entity.pdbx_description
1 polymer ?
#
loop_
_entity_poly.entity_id
_entity_poly.type
_entity_poly.pdbx_seq_one_letter_code
_entity_poly.pdbx_strand_id
1 'polypeptide(L)'
;MGRETSTNSLPRAQSRGIFVFIFGFVSGIFVSSLVFVPPILSALIIFLGLVIFIVERVWKEKVAKEVLFLSLVFLSFGLGALRYSIKDFHEPLVPLFTGIVVSEPEQRENTTRFVFQADNGEKVLVNTDLYSPVQYGDQVRMEGKLDEPGIIEDKNGSRPFDYSKYLSKDDIYYTLNFTEVEVLSGGHGNPVKRILFKIKRSFVRKTKQVLAEPYRDTHRGALRLQHHYHRRVY
;
A
#
# COMPACT_ATOMS: atom_id res chain seq x y z
N MET A 1 -16.34 -39.35 74.93
CA MET A 1 -15.99 -40.20 73.77
C MET A 1 -16.16 -39.33 72.53
N GLY A 2 -15.05 -38.92 71.91
CA GLY A 2 -15.04 -37.92 70.83
C GLY A 2 -15.36 -38.45 69.43
N ARG A 3 -15.47 -37.50 68.49
CA ARG A 3 -14.93 -37.49 67.11
C ARG A 3 -15.49 -36.24 66.40
N GLU A 4 -14.67 -35.20 66.30
CA GLU A 4 -13.92 -34.80 65.09
C GLU A 4 -14.76 -34.02 64.07
N THR A 5 -14.75 -32.70 64.24
CA THR A 5 -15.12 -31.71 63.22
C THR A 5 -13.96 -31.57 62.23
N SER A 6 -13.99 -32.30 61.12
CA SER A 6 -13.10 -32.03 59.98
C SER A 6 -13.57 -30.78 59.23
N THR A 7 -13.12 -29.61 59.69
CA THR A 7 -13.20 -28.37 58.90
C THR A 7 -12.09 -28.42 57.85
N ASN A 8 -12.47 -28.79 56.63
CA ASN A 8 -11.58 -28.82 55.47
C ASN A 8 -11.25 -27.38 55.06
N SER A 9 -10.19 -26.81 55.63
CA SER A 9 -9.71 -25.47 55.29
C SER A 9 -8.97 -25.52 53.95
N LEU A 10 -9.66 -25.14 52.88
CA LEU A 10 -9.04 -24.93 51.57
C LEU A 10 -7.89 -23.89 51.67
N PRO A 11 -6.72 -24.15 51.06
CA PRO A 11 -5.58 -23.24 51.13
C PRO A 11 -5.86 -21.98 50.29
N ARG A 12 -6.31 -20.91 50.96
CA ARG A 12 -6.59 -19.56 50.38
C ARG A 12 -5.42 -18.93 49.61
N ALA A 13 -4.21 -19.50 49.69
CA ALA A 13 -3.02 -19.01 48.99
C ALA A 13 -2.95 -19.44 47.51
N GLN A 14 -3.52 -20.61 47.14
CA GLN A 14 -3.38 -21.15 45.79
C GLN A 14 -4.26 -20.43 44.75
N SER A 15 -5.42 -19.91 45.17
CA SER A 15 -6.35 -19.19 44.29
C SER A 15 -5.79 -17.85 43.80
N ARG A 16 -5.06 -17.11 44.65
CA ARG A 16 -4.51 -15.79 44.30
C ARG A 16 -3.49 -15.86 43.16
N GLY A 17 -2.63 -16.88 43.14
CA GLY A 17 -1.63 -17.06 42.09
C GLY A 17 -2.25 -17.36 40.72
N ILE A 18 -3.37 -18.11 40.69
CA ILE A 18 -4.08 -18.45 39.46
C ILE A 18 -4.80 -17.23 38.87
N PHE A 19 -5.40 -16.37 39.70
CA PHE A 19 -6.04 -15.14 39.21
C PHE A 19 -5.02 -14.15 38.65
N VAL A 20 -3.86 -14.00 39.29
CA VAL A 20 -2.76 -13.16 38.76
C VAL A 20 -2.22 -13.75 37.44
N PHE A 21 -2.16 -15.09 37.30
CA PHE A 21 -1.81 -15.75 36.04
C PHE A 21 -2.77 -15.38 34.90
N ILE A 22 -4.08 -15.59 35.14
CA ILE A 22 -5.10 -15.33 34.14
C ILE A 22 -5.12 -13.85 33.76
N PHE A 23 -4.98 -12.95 34.74
CA PHE A 23 -4.97 -11.52 34.48
C PHE A 23 -3.72 -11.08 33.69
N GLY A 24 -2.53 -11.60 34.01
CA GLY A 24 -1.31 -11.34 33.25
C GLY A 24 -1.36 -11.89 31.83
N PHE A 25 -1.92 -13.09 31.64
CA PHE A 25 -2.12 -13.72 30.34
C PHE A 25 -3.08 -12.90 29.46
N VAL A 26 -4.25 -12.53 30.00
CA VAL A 26 -5.25 -11.74 29.29
C VAL A 26 -4.73 -10.33 28.98
N SER A 27 -4.02 -9.70 29.92
CA SER A 27 -3.40 -8.38 29.70
C SER A 27 -2.31 -8.44 28.63
N GLY A 28 -1.51 -9.51 28.58
CA GLY A 28 -0.51 -9.72 27.53
C GLY A 28 -1.14 -9.83 26.14
N ILE A 29 -2.24 -10.58 26.03
CA ILE A 29 -3.00 -10.69 24.77
C ILE A 29 -3.57 -9.33 24.36
N PHE A 30 -4.12 -8.57 25.32
CA PHE A 30 -4.72 -7.26 25.06
C PHE A 30 -3.69 -6.24 24.57
N VAL A 31 -2.51 -6.17 25.22
CA VAL A 31 -1.43 -5.27 24.80
C VAL A 31 -0.82 -5.69 23.46
N SER A 32 -0.69 -6.99 23.20
CA SER A 32 -0.23 -7.49 21.90
C SER A 32 -1.20 -7.15 20.76
N SER A 33 -2.48 -6.95 21.06
CA SER A 33 -3.48 -6.53 20.06
C SER A 33 -3.44 -5.04 19.75
N LEU A 34 -2.79 -4.22 20.59
CA LEU A 34 -2.73 -2.76 20.43
C LEU A 34 -1.43 -2.29 19.75
N VAL A 35 -0.41 -3.15 19.67
CA VAL A 35 0.91 -2.81 19.14
C VAL A 35 1.25 -3.73 17.99
N PHE A 36 1.59 -3.17 16.82
CA PHE A 36 2.12 -3.95 15.71
C PHE A 36 3.52 -4.46 16.08
N VAL A 37 3.64 -5.76 16.35
CA VAL A 37 4.91 -6.40 16.72
C VAL A 37 5.45 -7.18 15.51
N PRO A 38 6.60 -6.76 14.94
CA PRO A 38 7.30 -7.52 13.91
C PRO A 38 7.56 -8.97 14.32
N PRO A 39 7.45 -9.96 13.41
CA PRO A 39 7.63 -11.37 13.73
C PRO A 39 9.02 -11.69 14.31
N ILE A 40 10.05 -10.91 13.94
CA ILE A 40 11.42 -11.04 14.47
C ILE A 40 11.49 -10.73 15.98
N LEU A 41 10.70 -9.75 16.45
CA LEU A 41 10.64 -9.37 17.85
C LEU A 41 9.86 -10.39 18.67
N SER A 42 8.77 -10.94 18.11
CA SER A 42 8.02 -12.05 18.72
C SER A 42 8.90 -13.29 18.92
N ALA A 43 9.72 -13.65 17.92
CA ALA A 43 10.67 -14.76 18.03
C ALA A 43 11.76 -14.51 19.10
N LEU A 44 12.27 -13.28 19.20
CA LEU A 44 13.26 -12.90 20.21
C LEU A 44 12.69 -13.03 21.64
N ILE A 45 11.43 -12.62 21.83
CA ILE A 45 10.73 -12.72 23.13
C ILE A 45 10.53 -14.18 23.54
N ILE A 46 10.13 -15.05 22.61
CA ILE A 46 10.02 -16.51 22.84
C ILE A 46 11.38 -17.06 23.25
N PHE A 47 12.44 -16.68 22.51
CA PHE A 47 13.80 -17.14 22.78
C PHE A 47 14.28 -16.70 24.17
N LEU A 48 14.01 -15.45 24.57
CA LEU A 48 14.38 -14.94 25.89
C LEU A 48 13.67 -15.68 27.02
N GLY A 49 12.37 -15.96 26.86
CA GLY A 49 11.59 -16.77 27.81
C GLY A 49 12.14 -18.20 27.94
N LEU A 50 12.60 -18.79 26.84
CA LEU A 50 13.19 -20.12 26.79
C LEU A 50 14.58 -20.16 27.44
N VAL A 51 15.41 -19.15 27.18
CA VAL A 51 16.75 -19.00 27.78
C VAL A 51 16.64 -18.83 29.29
N ILE A 52 15.74 -17.98 29.78
CA ILE A 52 15.52 -17.78 31.22
C ILE A 52 15.10 -19.09 31.90
N PHE A 53 14.20 -19.85 31.25
CA PHE A 53 13.76 -21.15 31.74
C PHE A 53 14.89 -22.20 31.77
N ILE A 54 15.73 -22.25 30.73
CA ILE A 54 16.85 -23.19 30.66
C ILE A 54 17.94 -22.85 31.69
N VAL A 55 18.33 -21.58 31.79
CA VAL A 55 19.38 -21.13 32.73
C VAL A 55 18.98 -21.47 34.16
N GLU A 56 17.72 -21.24 34.54
CA GLU A 56 17.29 -21.54 35.89
C GLU A 56 17.17 -23.05 36.16
N ARG A 57 16.75 -23.83 35.15
CA ARG A 57 16.71 -25.29 35.24
C ARG A 57 18.09 -25.95 35.35
N VAL A 58 19.12 -25.33 34.75
CA VAL A 58 20.51 -25.82 34.82
C VAL A 58 21.18 -25.42 36.15
N TRP A 59 20.85 -24.24 36.69
CA TRP A 59 21.48 -23.75 37.94
C TRP A 59 20.77 -24.20 39.21
N LYS A 60 19.50 -24.62 39.14
CA LYS A 60 18.72 -25.14 40.28
C LYS A 60 18.00 -26.42 39.88
N GLU A 61 18.20 -27.51 40.61
CA GLU A 61 17.44 -28.77 40.39
C GLU A 61 15.92 -28.61 40.56
N LYS A 62 15.48 -27.59 41.32
CA LYS A 62 14.08 -27.22 41.48
C LYS A 62 13.85 -25.81 40.95
N VAL A 63 13.08 -25.75 39.86
CA VAL A 63 12.63 -24.49 39.25
C VAL A 63 11.72 -23.76 40.23
N ALA A 64 12.01 -22.48 40.50
CA ALA A 64 11.15 -21.68 41.35
C ALA A 64 9.80 -21.44 40.66
N LYS A 65 8.70 -21.51 41.42
CA LYS A 65 7.34 -21.30 40.87
C LYS A 65 7.20 -19.95 40.19
N GLU A 66 7.93 -18.94 40.67
CA GLU A 66 7.94 -17.56 40.16
C GLU A 66 8.59 -17.44 38.77
N VAL A 67 9.66 -18.18 38.51
CA VAL A 67 10.37 -18.12 37.22
C VAL A 67 9.72 -19.02 36.18
N LEU A 68 9.15 -20.15 36.60
CA LEU A 68 8.27 -20.95 35.73
C LEU A 68 7.06 -20.14 35.28
N PHE A 69 6.50 -19.33 36.18
CA PHE A 69 5.42 -18.40 35.85
C PHE A 69 5.87 -17.32 34.87
N LEU A 70 7.04 -16.70 35.11
CA LEU A 70 7.58 -15.66 34.24
C LEU A 70 7.85 -16.20 32.83
N SER A 71 8.47 -17.37 32.69
CA SER A 71 8.74 -17.98 31.37
C SER A 71 7.46 -18.33 30.62
N LEU A 72 6.42 -18.80 31.33
CA LEU A 72 5.13 -19.14 30.74
C LEU A 72 4.39 -17.90 30.21
N VAL A 73 4.50 -16.76 30.91
CA VAL A 73 3.96 -15.48 30.45
C VAL A 73 4.69 -15.00 29.19
N PHE A 74 6.02 -15.07 29.15
CA PHE A 74 6.81 -14.70 27.96
C PHE A 74 6.52 -15.62 26.77
N LEU A 75 6.43 -16.93 26.99
CA LEU A 75 6.08 -17.89 25.95
C LEU A 75 4.67 -17.64 25.39
N SER A 76 3.70 -17.41 26.27
CA SER A 76 2.33 -17.11 25.86
C SER A 76 2.25 -15.79 25.08
N PHE A 77 2.94 -14.75 25.53
CA PHE A 77 2.96 -13.46 24.84
C PHE A 77 3.60 -13.60 23.46
N GLY A 78 4.74 -14.29 23.38
CA GLY A 78 5.43 -14.55 22.12
C GLY A 78 4.62 -15.40 21.13
N LEU A 79 3.96 -16.46 21.59
CA LEU A 79 3.06 -17.28 20.78
C LEU A 79 1.83 -16.49 20.30
N GLY A 80 1.27 -15.64 21.16
CA GLY A 80 0.16 -14.74 20.81
C GLY A 80 0.55 -13.74 19.73
N ALA A 81 1.69 -13.08 19.90
CA ALA A 81 2.23 -12.12 18.94
C ALA A 81 2.64 -12.78 17.62
N LEU A 82 3.16 -14.02 17.65
CA LEU A 82 3.47 -14.79 16.44
C LEU A 82 2.19 -15.16 15.68
N ARG A 83 1.14 -15.64 16.37
CA ARG A 83 -0.16 -15.94 15.75
C ARG A 83 -0.76 -14.70 15.10
N TYR A 84 -0.68 -13.55 15.77
CA TYR A 84 -1.17 -12.28 15.24
C TYR A 84 -0.36 -11.85 14.00
N SER A 85 0.96 -11.92 14.07
CA SER A 85 1.85 -11.60 12.96
C SER A 85 1.66 -12.52 11.74
N ILE A 86 1.33 -13.80 11.92
CA ILE A 86 1.00 -14.72 10.82
C ILE A 86 -0.35 -14.34 10.19
N LYS A 87 -1.31 -13.84 10.99
CA LYS A 87 -2.64 -13.46 10.51
C LYS A 87 -2.62 -12.13 9.74
N ASP A 88 -1.77 -11.19 10.12
CA ASP A 88 -1.50 -9.95 9.39
C ASP A 88 -0.60 -10.15 8.16
N PHE A 89 -0.03 -11.36 7.97
CA PHE A 89 0.72 -11.75 6.78
C PHE A 89 -0.18 -12.26 5.63
N HIS A 90 -1.45 -11.82 5.59
CA HIS A 90 -2.19 -11.90 4.34
C HIS A 90 -1.75 -10.71 3.49
N GLU A 91 -1.13 -10.97 2.35
CA GLU A 91 -1.01 -9.95 1.31
C GLU A 91 -2.40 -9.34 1.13
N PRO A 92 -2.54 -7.99 1.17
CA PRO A 92 -3.81 -7.37 0.87
C PRO A 92 -4.24 -7.94 -0.49
N LEU A 93 -5.42 -8.56 -0.54
CA LEU A 93 -6.05 -9.00 -1.79
C LEU A 93 -6.25 -7.73 -2.63
N VAL A 94 -5.23 -7.33 -3.38
CA VAL A 94 -5.33 -6.28 -4.39
C VAL A 94 -6.20 -6.87 -5.49
N PRO A 95 -7.39 -6.30 -5.75
CA PRO A 95 -8.26 -6.84 -6.76
C PRO A 95 -7.53 -6.79 -8.11
N LEU A 96 -7.42 -7.96 -8.73
CA LEU A 96 -6.90 -8.13 -10.08
C LEU A 96 -7.98 -7.73 -11.08
N PHE A 97 -7.70 -6.71 -11.87
CA PHE A 97 -8.57 -6.25 -12.95
C PHE A 97 -7.99 -6.68 -14.30
N THR A 98 -8.85 -7.20 -15.17
CA THR A 98 -8.51 -7.51 -16.56
C THR A 98 -9.46 -6.74 -17.47
N GLY A 99 -8.94 -6.25 -18.60
CA GLY A 99 -9.75 -5.53 -19.56
C GLY A 99 -8.97 -5.05 -20.77
N ILE A 100 -9.63 -4.25 -21.62
CA ILE A 100 -9.10 -3.76 -22.89
C ILE A 100 -8.91 -2.25 -22.83
N VAL A 101 -7.79 -1.77 -23.37
CA VAL A 101 -7.50 -0.33 -23.47
C VAL A 101 -8.31 0.29 -24.60
N VAL A 102 -9.27 1.16 -24.26
CA VAL A 102 -10.23 1.78 -25.19
C VAL A 102 -9.86 3.21 -25.59
N SER A 103 -8.86 3.82 -24.95
CA SER A 103 -8.33 5.14 -25.34
C SER A 103 -6.87 5.08 -25.76
N GLU A 104 -6.41 6.09 -26.49
CA GLU A 104 -4.99 6.27 -26.72
C GLU A 104 -4.30 6.69 -25.40
N PRO A 105 -3.19 6.05 -25.01
CA PRO A 105 -2.44 6.46 -23.83
C PRO A 105 -1.84 7.87 -23.99
N GLU A 106 -2.14 8.74 -23.04
CA GLU A 106 -1.65 10.11 -22.95
C GLU A 106 -0.45 10.14 -21.99
N GLN A 107 0.75 10.42 -22.51
CA GLN A 107 1.92 10.67 -21.67
C GLN A 107 1.88 12.09 -21.10
N ARG A 108 1.92 12.19 -19.77
CA ARG A 108 2.10 13.43 -19.00
C ARG A 108 3.54 13.54 -18.50
N GLU A 109 3.83 14.51 -17.64
CA GLU A 109 5.20 14.74 -17.15
C GLU A 109 5.77 13.53 -16.40
N ASN A 110 4.96 12.88 -15.55
CA ASN A 110 5.41 11.75 -14.71
C ASN A 110 4.53 10.48 -14.82
N THR A 111 3.43 10.54 -15.54
CA THR A 111 2.44 9.45 -15.59
C THR A 111 1.91 9.24 -16.99
N THR A 112 1.51 8.00 -17.29
CA THR A 112 0.74 7.67 -18.49
C THR A 112 -0.71 7.47 -18.10
N ARG A 113 -1.61 8.21 -18.74
CA ARG A 113 -3.05 8.16 -18.49
C ARG A 113 -3.77 7.47 -19.64
N PHE A 114 -4.63 6.51 -19.34
CA PHE A 114 -5.50 5.88 -20.33
C PHE A 114 -6.83 5.43 -19.72
N VAL A 115 -7.81 5.14 -20.57
CA VAL A 115 -9.10 4.56 -20.19
C VAL A 115 -9.06 3.09 -20.59
N PHE A 116 -9.30 2.22 -19.62
CA PHE A 116 -9.56 0.81 -19.89
C PHE A 116 -11.02 0.50 -19.67
N GLN A 117 -11.50 -0.49 -20.41
CA GLN A 117 -12.81 -1.09 -20.22
C GLN A 117 -12.60 -2.46 -19.58
N ALA A 118 -13.15 -2.65 -18.38
CA ALA A 118 -13.14 -3.93 -17.71
C ALA A 118 -14.10 -4.91 -18.39
N ASP A 119 -13.96 -6.20 -18.10
CA ASP A 119 -14.81 -7.25 -18.69
C ASP A 119 -16.30 -7.09 -18.35
N ASN A 120 -16.61 -6.38 -17.26
CA ASN A 120 -17.99 -6.00 -16.87
C ASN A 120 -18.58 -4.85 -17.72
N GLY A 121 -17.78 -4.27 -18.64
CA GLY A 121 -18.18 -3.18 -19.53
C GLY A 121 -17.96 -1.78 -18.95
N GLU A 122 -17.56 -1.66 -17.68
CA GLU A 122 -17.30 -0.37 -17.03
C GLU A 122 -15.99 0.25 -17.52
N LYS A 123 -15.99 1.58 -17.67
CA LYS A 123 -14.80 2.34 -18.03
C LYS A 123 -14.15 2.90 -16.77
N VAL A 124 -12.83 2.75 -16.70
CA VAL A 124 -12.04 3.21 -15.57
C VAL A 124 -10.83 3.96 -16.09
N LEU A 125 -10.52 5.06 -15.42
CA LEU A 125 -9.35 5.86 -15.72
C LEU A 125 -8.13 5.35 -14.98
N VAL A 126 -7.08 4.99 -15.71
CA VAL A 126 -5.83 4.48 -15.14
C VAL A 126 -4.73 5.50 -15.30
N ASN A 127 -4.02 5.76 -14.20
CA ASN A 127 -2.76 6.46 -14.19
C ASN A 127 -1.66 5.46 -13.82
N THR A 128 -0.77 5.15 -14.75
CA THR A 128 0.37 4.24 -14.56
C THR A 128 1.69 5.00 -14.77
N ASP A 129 2.81 4.29 -14.66
CA ASP A 129 4.14 4.83 -14.87
C ASP A 129 4.33 5.40 -16.28
N LEU A 130 5.22 6.41 -16.38
CA LEU A 130 5.52 7.12 -17.62
C LEU A 130 5.96 6.20 -18.77
N TYR A 131 6.65 5.10 -18.45
CA TYR A 131 7.26 4.19 -19.43
C TYR A 131 6.44 2.92 -19.69
N SER A 132 5.17 2.88 -19.25
CA SER A 132 4.32 1.72 -19.52
C SER A 132 4.10 1.52 -21.03
N PRO A 133 4.42 0.34 -21.61
CA PRO A 133 4.40 0.09 -23.06
C PRO A 133 2.99 -0.08 -23.66
N VAL A 134 1.96 0.28 -22.91
CA VAL A 134 0.55 0.08 -23.24
C VAL A 134 0.15 0.80 -24.53
N GLN A 135 -0.68 0.15 -25.35
CA GLN A 135 -1.27 0.73 -26.54
C GLN A 135 -2.78 0.55 -26.58
N TYR A 136 -3.41 1.35 -27.42
CA TYR A 136 -4.84 1.21 -27.72
C TYR A 136 -5.13 -0.18 -28.29
N GLY A 137 -6.11 -0.87 -27.70
CA GLY A 137 -6.52 -2.21 -28.08
C GLY A 137 -5.71 -3.33 -27.45
N ASP A 138 -4.81 -3.03 -26.52
CA ASP A 138 -4.14 -4.05 -25.73
C ASP A 138 -5.06 -4.54 -24.60
N GLN A 139 -5.02 -5.84 -24.34
CA GLN A 139 -5.60 -6.45 -23.16
C GLN A 139 -4.55 -6.37 -22.05
N VAL A 140 -4.94 -5.75 -20.95
CA VAL A 140 -4.07 -5.48 -19.81
C VAL A 140 -4.61 -6.10 -18.55
N ARG A 141 -3.70 -6.55 -17.70
CA ARG A 141 -3.95 -6.95 -16.31
C ARG A 141 -3.35 -5.91 -15.39
N MET A 142 -4.09 -5.58 -14.34
CA MET A 142 -3.79 -4.48 -13.44
C MET A 142 -4.12 -4.88 -12.01
N GLU A 143 -3.23 -4.52 -11.09
CA GLU A 143 -3.40 -4.73 -9.66
C GLU A 143 -3.47 -3.38 -8.96
N GLY A 144 -4.52 -3.14 -8.19
CA GLY A 144 -4.67 -1.87 -7.49
C GLY A 144 -6.02 -1.73 -6.82
N LYS A 145 -6.25 -0.58 -6.21
CA LYS A 145 -7.54 -0.23 -5.63
C LYS A 145 -8.26 0.77 -6.54
N LEU A 146 -9.55 0.51 -6.77
CA LEU A 146 -10.41 1.49 -7.43
C LEU A 146 -10.75 2.61 -6.44
N ASP A 147 -10.46 3.84 -6.85
CA ASP A 147 -10.80 5.05 -6.12
C ASP A 147 -11.87 5.83 -6.89
N GLU A 148 -12.83 6.38 -6.16
CA GLU A 148 -13.82 7.29 -6.73
C GLU A 148 -13.19 8.69 -6.94
N PRO A 149 -13.35 9.29 -8.13
CA PRO A 149 -12.85 10.64 -8.39
C PRO A 149 -13.58 11.64 -7.49
N GLY A 150 -12.81 12.38 -6.67
CA GLY A 150 -13.34 13.41 -5.77
C GLY A 150 -13.44 14.80 -6.40
N ILE A 151 -13.77 15.78 -5.56
CA ILE A 151 -13.74 17.20 -5.91
C ILE A 151 -12.30 17.70 -5.73
N ILE A 152 -11.78 18.41 -6.74
CA ILE A 152 -10.46 19.04 -6.68
C ILE A 152 -10.64 20.47 -6.18
N GLU A 153 -10.15 20.73 -4.96
CA GLU A 153 -10.09 22.06 -4.38
C GLU A 153 -8.92 22.85 -4.98
N ASP A 154 -9.17 24.08 -5.42
CA ASP A 154 -8.10 24.98 -5.87
C ASP A 154 -7.53 25.76 -4.68
N LYS A 155 -6.21 25.70 -4.50
CA LYS A 155 -5.47 26.42 -3.45
C LYS A 155 -5.52 27.94 -3.62
N ASN A 156 -5.89 28.44 -4.80
CA ASN A 156 -5.97 29.86 -5.10
C ASN A 156 -7.35 30.48 -4.86
N GLY A 157 -8.28 29.76 -4.21
CA GLY A 157 -9.61 30.29 -3.87
C GLY A 157 -10.61 30.29 -5.04
N SER A 158 -10.28 29.61 -6.14
CA SER A 158 -11.22 29.38 -7.25
C SER A 158 -12.30 28.37 -6.86
N ARG A 159 -13.41 28.40 -7.60
CA ARG A 159 -14.51 27.43 -7.41
C ARG A 159 -13.95 25.99 -7.51
N PRO A 160 -14.31 25.10 -6.56
CA PRO A 160 -13.87 23.70 -6.60
C PRO A 160 -14.31 23.03 -7.90
N PHE A 161 -13.40 22.26 -8.51
CA PHE A 161 -13.66 21.54 -9.75
C PHE A 161 -14.14 20.12 -9.44
N ASP A 162 -15.38 19.83 -9.81
CA ASP A 162 -15.96 18.50 -9.66
C ASP A 162 -15.44 17.56 -10.75
N TYR A 163 -14.38 16.82 -10.41
CA TYR A 163 -13.73 15.89 -11.34
C TYR A 163 -14.59 14.66 -11.60
N SER A 164 -15.40 14.23 -10.62
CA SER A 164 -16.37 13.16 -10.77
C SER A 164 -17.36 13.46 -11.88
N LYS A 165 -17.99 14.63 -11.84
CA LYS A 165 -18.96 15.07 -12.84
C LYS A 165 -18.36 15.33 -14.22
N TYR A 166 -17.07 15.65 -14.28
CA TYR A 166 -16.36 15.74 -15.55
C TYR A 166 -16.18 14.35 -16.19
N LEU A 167 -15.72 13.36 -15.41
CA LEU A 167 -15.48 11.99 -15.88
C LEU A 167 -16.77 11.22 -16.17
N SER A 168 -17.84 11.50 -15.42
CA SER A 168 -19.14 10.84 -15.61
C SER A 168 -19.75 11.10 -17.00
N LYS A 169 -19.35 12.19 -17.69
CA LYS A 169 -19.78 12.47 -19.07
C LYS A 169 -19.28 11.41 -20.07
N ASP A 170 -18.19 10.74 -19.74
CA ASP A 170 -17.56 9.72 -20.58
C ASP A 170 -17.84 8.28 -20.07
N ASP A 171 -18.81 8.12 -19.15
CA ASP A 171 -19.13 6.90 -18.40
C ASP A 171 -17.98 6.37 -17.51
N ILE A 172 -17.12 7.26 -17.04
CA ILE A 172 -16.00 6.91 -16.16
C ILE A 172 -16.36 7.25 -14.73
N TYR A 173 -16.53 6.23 -13.90
CA TYR A 173 -16.93 6.38 -12.48
C TYR A 173 -15.80 6.07 -11.51
N TYR A 174 -14.76 5.37 -11.96
CA TYR A 174 -13.64 4.96 -11.12
C TYR A 174 -12.31 5.39 -11.72
N THR A 175 -11.35 5.59 -10.83
CA THR A 175 -9.97 5.90 -11.15
C THR A 175 -9.06 4.90 -10.45
N LEU A 176 -7.92 4.62 -11.06
CA LEU A 176 -6.93 3.68 -10.56
C LEU A 176 -5.56 4.34 -10.72
N ASN A 177 -4.92 4.67 -9.60
CA ASN A 177 -3.72 5.50 -9.56
C ASN A 177 -2.49 4.68 -9.18
N PHE A 178 -1.39 4.89 -9.90
CA PHE A 178 -0.08 4.28 -9.65
C PHE A 178 -0.13 2.74 -9.56
N THR A 179 -0.74 2.14 -10.58
CA THR A 179 -0.79 0.67 -10.71
C THR A 179 0.25 0.17 -11.71
N GLU A 180 0.83 -0.97 -11.38
CA GLU A 180 1.59 -1.79 -12.32
C GLU A 180 0.67 -2.43 -13.36
N VAL A 181 0.97 -2.20 -14.63
CA VAL A 181 0.15 -2.67 -15.76
C VAL A 181 0.94 -3.73 -16.53
N GLU A 182 0.40 -4.94 -16.56
CA GLU A 182 0.94 -6.04 -17.36
C GLU A 182 0.14 -6.18 -18.66
N VAL A 183 0.82 -6.19 -19.80
CA VAL A 183 0.18 -6.38 -21.12
C VAL A 183 0.07 -7.87 -21.41
N LEU A 184 -1.15 -8.40 -21.44
CA LEU A 184 -1.41 -9.83 -21.70
C LEU A 184 -1.38 -10.14 -23.19
N SER A 185 -2.02 -9.30 -24.01
CA SER A 185 -2.18 -9.55 -25.44
C SER A 185 -2.52 -8.26 -26.19
N GLY A 186 -2.11 -8.13 -27.45
CA GLY A 186 -2.35 -6.94 -28.27
C GLY A 186 -3.41 -7.13 -29.34
N GLY A 187 -4.09 -6.05 -29.74
CA GLY A 187 -4.89 -6.03 -30.98
C GLY A 187 -6.38 -6.37 -30.86
N HIS A 188 -6.94 -6.31 -29.66
CA HIS A 188 -8.37 -6.49 -29.37
C HIS A 188 -9.22 -5.22 -29.64
N GLY A 189 -8.58 -4.09 -29.95
CA GLY A 189 -9.26 -2.83 -30.27
C GLY A 189 -9.68 -2.68 -31.73
N ASN A 190 -10.54 -1.70 -32.03
CA ASN A 190 -11.00 -1.43 -33.39
C ASN A 190 -9.82 -1.16 -34.37
N PRO A 191 -9.66 -1.93 -35.46
CA PRO A 191 -8.53 -1.83 -36.38
C PRO A 191 -8.43 -0.49 -37.11
N VAL A 192 -9.56 0.19 -37.35
CA VAL A 192 -9.60 1.51 -38.01
C VAL A 192 -9.05 2.58 -37.08
N LYS A 193 -9.47 2.58 -35.81
CA LYS A 193 -8.95 3.50 -34.77
C LYS A 193 -7.44 3.31 -34.58
N ARG A 194 -6.95 2.06 -34.60
CA ARG A 194 -5.52 1.74 -34.52
C ARG A 194 -4.71 2.39 -35.66
N ILE A 195 -5.22 2.37 -36.89
CA ILE A 195 -4.57 3.01 -38.05
C ILE A 195 -4.57 4.54 -37.87
N LEU A 196 -5.70 5.11 -37.45
CA LEU A 196 -5.82 6.55 -37.21
C LEU A 196 -4.80 7.05 -36.16
N PHE A 197 -4.66 6.33 -35.05
CA PHE A 197 -3.67 6.67 -34.02
C PHE A 197 -2.23 6.54 -34.52
N LYS A 198 -1.92 5.54 -35.37
CA LYS A 198 -0.58 5.43 -36.01
C LYS A 198 -0.27 6.63 -36.92
N ILE A 199 -1.26 7.09 -37.70
CA ILE A 199 -1.11 8.26 -38.57
C ILE A 199 -0.89 9.51 -37.72
N LYS A 200 -1.74 9.72 -36.70
CA LYS A 200 -1.63 10.84 -35.76
C LYS A 200 -0.25 10.88 -35.09
N ARG A 201 0.23 9.77 -34.54
CA ARG A 201 1.57 9.67 -33.93
C ARG A 201 2.69 9.99 -34.92
N SER A 202 2.56 9.54 -36.17
CA SER A 202 3.55 9.83 -37.21
C SER A 202 3.59 11.32 -37.55
N PHE A 203 2.42 11.97 -37.61
CA PHE A 203 2.31 13.41 -37.83
C PHE A 203 2.90 14.19 -36.65
N VAL A 204 2.48 13.90 -35.42
CA VAL A 204 2.99 14.54 -34.20
C VAL A 204 4.50 14.39 -34.07
N ARG A 205 5.05 13.21 -34.36
CA ARG A 205 6.50 12.97 -34.32
C ARG A 205 7.24 13.82 -35.34
N LYS A 206 6.73 13.89 -36.58
CA LYS A 206 7.30 14.74 -37.63
C LYS A 206 7.21 16.22 -37.26
N THR A 207 6.08 16.68 -36.74
CA THR A 207 5.91 18.06 -36.27
C THR A 207 6.87 18.37 -35.11
N LYS A 208 6.98 17.48 -34.11
CA LYS A 208 7.95 17.64 -33.01
C LYS A 208 9.39 17.69 -33.50
N GLN A 209 9.77 16.87 -34.48
CA GLN A 209 11.11 16.91 -35.10
C GLN A 209 11.37 18.21 -35.86
N VAL A 210 10.37 18.73 -36.56
CA VAL A 210 10.49 19.99 -37.32
C VAL A 210 10.45 21.22 -36.40
N LEU A 211 9.74 21.16 -35.26
CA LEU A 211 9.65 22.25 -34.29
C LEU A 211 10.74 22.20 -33.20
N ALA A 212 11.50 21.11 -33.08
CA ALA A 212 12.51 20.93 -32.02
C ALA A 212 13.75 21.85 -32.17
N GLU A 213 13.95 22.51 -33.32
CA GLU A 213 14.95 23.58 -33.50
C GLU A 213 14.34 24.63 -34.47
N PRO A 214 13.89 25.82 -34.01
CA PRO A 214 14.77 26.91 -33.56
C PRO A 214 14.20 27.80 -32.42
N TYR A 215 13.20 27.37 -31.64
CA TYR A 215 12.56 28.26 -30.64
C TYR A 215 13.31 28.36 -29.30
N ARG A 216 14.31 27.52 -29.04
CA ARG A 216 15.12 27.61 -27.80
C ARG A 216 16.23 28.67 -27.87
N ASP A 217 16.68 29.06 -29.05
CA ASP A 217 17.77 30.03 -29.21
C ASP A 217 17.31 31.50 -29.21
N THR A 218 16.09 31.78 -29.67
CA THR A 218 15.59 33.17 -29.73
C THR A 218 15.37 33.77 -28.34
N HIS A 219 14.94 32.96 -27.35
CA HIS A 219 14.77 33.45 -25.97
C HIS A 219 16.09 33.68 -25.23
N ARG A 220 17.18 32.97 -25.58
CA ARG A 220 18.51 33.22 -25.02
C ARG A 220 19.20 34.43 -25.65
N GLY A 221 18.92 34.73 -26.92
CA GLY A 221 19.40 35.95 -27.59
C GLY A 221 18.81 37.24 -27.00
N ALA A 222 17.51 37.23 -26.68
CA ALA A 222 16.83 38.39 -26.10
C ALA A 222 17.33 38.75 -24.68
N LEU A 223 17.59 37.76 -23.84
CA LEU A 223 18.13 37.97 -22.49
C LEU A 223 19.59 38.49 -22.49
N ARG A 224 20.37 38.20 -23.54
CA ARG A 224 21.76 38.68 -23.66
C ARG A 224 21.86 40.15 -24.07
N LEU A 225 20.84 40.67 -24.77
CA LEU A 225 20.79 42.07 -25.19
C LEU A 225 20.28 43.01 -24.08
N GLN A 226 19.51 42.50 -23.11
CA GLN A 226 19.04 43.32 -21.98
C GLN A 226 20.14 43.57 -20.93
N HIS A 227 21.14 42.68 -20.81
CA HIS A 227 22.28 42.90 -19.92
C HIS A 227 23.33 43.89 -20.44
N HIS A 228 23.35 44.19 -21.74
CA HIS A 228 24.37 45.08 -22.31
C HIS A 228 23.96 46.57 -22.38
N TYR A 229 22.68 46.90 -22.18
CA TYR A 229 22.17 48.28 -22.23
C TYR A 229 22.24 49.02 -20.88
N HIS A 230 22.51 48.34 -19.76
CA HIS A 230 22.64 48.97 -18.43
C HIS A 230 24.08 49.25 -17.98
N ARG A 231 25.07 49.12 -18.87
CA ARG A 231 26.50 49.36 -18.55
C ARG A 231 27.13 50.55 -19.29
N ARG A 232 26.31 51.45 -19.86
CA ARG A 232 26.74 52.69 -20.52
C ARG A 232 25.97 53.94 -20.07
N VAL A 233 25.46 53.94 -18.85
CA VAL A 233 25.07 55.17 -18.15
C VAL A 233 25.50 54.95 -16.69
N TYR A 234 26.22 55.93 -16.14
CA TYR A 234 27.04 55.93 -14.92
C TYR A 234 28.48 55.44 -15.12
#